data_AF-A0A212DEK5-F1
#
_entry.id   AF-A0A212DEK5-F1
#
_cell.length_a   1.000
_cell.length_b   1.000
_cell.length_c   1.000
_cell.angle_alpha   90.00
_cell.angle_beta   90.00
_cell.angle_gamma   90.00
#
_symmetry.space_group_name_H-M   'P 1'
#
loop_
_entity.id
_entity.type
_entity.pdbx_description
1 polymer ?
#
loop_
_entity_poly.entity_id
_entity_poly.type
_entity_poly.pdbx_seq_one_letter_code
_entity_poly.pdbx_strand_id
1 'polypeptide(L)'
;MGEYFRDNGKHALIIYDDLSTHSCLSSDIYAALLPPSREAYPHDVVYLHSHILERAAKMNDAFNGVSLTALPVIETQAGDVSAYIPTNISITDRQIFLETELFYKGICPAINVGLSVSCVGSAAQTRAMKQNREDAALAQFNSDLDAATQQLLSRGVRLTELLKQAQYSPMATEEHVAVIYAGVRGFLDKLEPSKISKFENAFLPHVISQHQALLGKIRTDGKISEETNAKLKEIVTNFVAGFEA
;
A
#
# COMPACT_ATOMS: atom_id res chain seq x y z
N MET A 1 -3.21 25.68 3.64
CA MET A 1 -4.03 25.41 2.42
C MET A 1 -4.91 24.17 2.58
N GLY A 2 -4.35 22.99 2.85
CA GLY A 2 -5.15 21.76 3.02
C GLY A 2 -6.27 21.86 4.06
N GLU A 3 -5.98 22.47 5.22
CA GLU A 3 -6.97 22.70 6.28
C GLU A 3 -8.14 23.58 5.84
N TYR A 4 -7.92 24.56 4.97
CA TYR A 4 -9.02 25.36 4.44
C TYR A 4 -10.04 24.46 3.73
N PHE A 5 -9.59 23.50 2.91
CA PHE A 5 -10.50 22.57 2.26
C PHE A 5 -11.14 21.59 3.26
N ARG A 6 -10.36 21.06 4.21
CA ARG A 6 -10.85 20.22 5.30
C ARG A 6 -12.00 20.91 6.03
N ASP A 7 -11.76 22.10 6.54
CA ASP A 7 -12.70 22.85 7.40
C ASP A 7 -13.89 23.41 6.61
N ASN A 8 -13.84 23.38 5.27
CA ASN A 8 -14.94 23.75 4.37
C ASN A 8 -15.63 22.54 3.71
N GLY A 9 -15.68 21.41 4.40
CA GLY A 9 -16.54 20.29 3.97
C GLY A 9 -15.92 19.37 2.92
N LYS A 10 -14.60 19.43 2.67
CA LYS A 10 -13.93 18.62 1.64
C LYS A 10 -12.85 17.72 2.24
N HIS A 11 -12.49 16.68 1.50
CA HIS A 11 -11.30 15.87 1.78
C HIS A 11 -10.10 16.43 1.02
N ALA A 12 -8.94 16.48 1.68
CA ALA A 12 -7.70 16.97 1.09
C ALA A 12 -6.54 15.99 1.30
N LEU A 13 -5.61 15.98 0.36
CA LEU A 13 -4.34 15.25 0.43
C LEU A 13 -3.20 16.27 0.33
N ILE A 14 -2.21 16.15 1.21
CA ILE A 14 -0.98 16.93 1.16
C ILE A 14 0.22 15.99 1.08
N ILE A 15 1.16 16.30 0.21
CA ILE A 15 2.43 15.58 0.06
C ILE A 15 3.54 16.56 0.45
N TYR A 16 4.43 16.15 1.36
CA TYR A 16 5.61 16.92 1.72
C TYR A 16 6.83 16.26 1.09
N ASP A 17 7.35 16.84 0.02
CA ASP A 17 8.45 16.30 -0.79
C ASP A 17 9.62 17.30 -0.80
N ASP A 18 10.57 17.23 0.13
CA ASP A 18 10.70 16.25 1.23
C ASP A 18 10.95 16.92 2.60
N LEU A 19 10.70 16.19 3.69
CA LEU A 19 10.90 16.68 5.06
C LEU A 19 12.37 16.65 5.53
N SER A 20 13.25 15.89 4.86
CA SER A 20 14.69 15.88 5.14
C SER A 20 15.32 17.22 4.77
N THR A 21 15.03 17.72 3.57
CA THR A 21 15.44 19.05 3.08
C THR A 21 14.85 20.16 3.96
N HIS A 22 13.58 20.04 4.36
CA HIS A 22 12.97 20.97 5.30
C HIS A 22 13.71 21.03 6.65
N SER A 23 14.14 19.88 7.16
CA SER A 23 14.94 19.80 8.41
C SER A 23 16.30 20.47 8.26
N CYS A 24 16.97 20.23 7.12
CA CYS A 24 18.27 20.82 6.81
C CYS A 24 18.19 22.34 6.75
N LEU A 25 17.22 22.89 6.01
CA LEU A 25 17.00 24.33 5.91
C LEU A 25 16.64 24.96 7.27
N SER A 26 15.83 24.27 8.07
CA SER A 26 15.51 24.73 9.41
C SER A 26 16.77 24.80 10.26
N SER A 27 17.63 23.78 10.19
CA SER A 27 18.92 23.76 10.89
C SER A 27 19.80 24.96 10.54
N ASP A 28 19.92 25.30 9.25
CA ASP A 28 20.72 26.45 8.81
C ASP A 28 20.21 27.78 9.39
N ILE A 29 18.89 27.95 9.46
CA ILE A 29 18.26 29.14 10.05
C ILE A 29 18.51 29.19 11.55
N TYR A 30 18.33 28.07 12.25
CA TYR A 30 18.48 28.01 13.71
C TYR A 30 19.94 27.97 14.18
N ALA A 31 20.89 27.55 13.35
CA ALA A 31 22.31 27.53 13.68
C ALA A 31 22.85 28.93 14.05
N ALA A 32 22.22 29.99 13.54
CA ALA A 32 22.54 31.37 13.90
C ALA A 32 21.96 31.82 15.26
N LEU A 33 21.01 31.07 15.83
CA LEU A 33 20.16 31.51 16.94
C LEU A 33 20.17 30.57 18.16
N LEU A 34 20.45 29.28 17.97
CA LEU A 34 20.36 28.25 18.99
C LEU A 34 21.58 27.31 18.91
N PRO A 35 22.02 26.75 20.05
CA PRO A 35 23.09 25.75 20.04
C PRO A 35 22.63 24.46 19.33
N PRO A 36 23.49 23.83 18.53
CA PRO A 36 23.15 22.59 17.84
C PRO A 36 22.98 21.43 18.83
N SER A 37 22.14 20.47 18.47
CA SER A 37 21.94 19.22 19.19
C SER A 37 22.51 18.04 18.39
N ARG A 38 21.81 16.90 18.35
CA ARG A 38 22.21 15.69 17.62
C ARG A 38 22.26 15.95 16.11
N GLU A 39 23.31 15.46 15.46
CA GLU A 39 23.54 15.59 14.01
C GLU A 39 23.45 17.05 13.51
N ALA A 40 23.81 18.00 14.38
CA ALA A 40 23.73 19.45 14.15
C ALA A 40 22.32 20.03 13.95
N TYR A 41 21.26 19.24 14.14
CA TYR A 41 19.88 19.73 14.11
C TYR A 41 19.50 20.45 15.41
N PRO A 42 18.53 21.38 15.37
CA PRO A 42 18.02 22.02 16.56
C PRO A 42 17.18 21.02 17.39
N HIS A 43 17.12 21.23 18.71
CA HIS A 43 16.43 20.34 19.64
C HIS A 43 14.91 20.21 19.36
N ASP A 44 14.32 21.18 18.65
CA ASP A 44 12.90 21.27 18.34
C ASP A 44 12.52 20.73 16.94
N VAL A 45 13.44 20.08 16.20
CA VAL A 45 13.12 19.52 14.87
C VAL A 45 11.97 18.51 14.90
N VAL A 46 11.87 17.73 16.00
CA VAL A 46 10.75 16.79 16.22
C VAL A 46 9.45 17.56 16.43
N TYR A 47 9.50 18.66 17.18
CA TYR A 47 8.33 19.52 17.41
C TYR A 47 7.85 20.15 16.08
N LEU A 48 8.78 20.58 15.23
CA LEU A 48 8.46 21.15 13.92
C LEU A 48 7.65 20.18 13.06
N HIS A 49 8.10 18.93 12.94
CA HIS A 49 7.41 17.92 12.15
C HIS A 49 6.11 17.44 12.79
N SER A 50 6.09 17.24 14.11
CA SER A 50 4.87 16.83 14.81
C SER A 50 3.79 17.91 14.69
N HIS A 51 4.13 19.18 14.89
CA HIS A 51 3.18 20.27 14.76
C HIS A 51 2.56 20.37 13.35
N ILE A 52 3.32 20.07 12.30
CA ILE A 52 2.83 20.08 10.92
C ILE A 52 1.99 18.83 10.61
N LEU A 53 2.43 17.65 11.06
CA LEU A 53 1.79 16.38 10.73
C LEU A 53 0.52 16.11 11.55
N GLU A 54 0.48 16.50 12.83
CA GLU A 54 -0.71 16.37 13.70
C GLU A 54 -1.90 17.20 13.21
N ARG A 55 -1.68 18.14 12.28
CA ARG A 55 -2.76 18.87 11.61
C ARG A 55 -3.49 18.02 10.57
N ALA A 56 -2.90 16.92 10.10
CA ALA A 56 -3.54 15.97 9.21
C ALA A 56 -4.42 15.02 10.04
N ALA A 57 -5.73 15.24 10.02
CA ALA A 57 -6.67 14.50 10.85
C ALA A 57 -8.00 14.23 10.13
N LYS A 58 -8.71 13.20 10.61
CA LYS A 58 -10.12 12.93 10.29
C LYS A 58 -11.00 13.58 11.35
N MET A 59 -11.83 14.52 10.93
CA MET A 59 -12.77 15.21 11.81
C MET A 59 -13.99 14.32 12.11
N ASN A 60 -14.65 14.58 13.23
CA ASN A 60 -15.86 13.86 13.64
C ASN A 60 -17.09 14.29 12.82
N ASP A 61 -18.23 13.66 13.07
CA ASP A 61 -19.48 13.93 12.33
C ASP A 61 -20.03 15.33 12.57
N ALA A 62 -19.77 15.94 13.75
CA ALA A 62 -20.15 17.33 14.02
C ALA A 62 -19.37 18.33 13.15
N PHE A 63 -18.21 17.93 12.64
CA PHE A 63 -17.41 18.66 11.67
C PHE A 63 -17.52 18.02 10.26
N ASN A 64 -18.67 17.45 9.92
CA ASN A 64 -19.00 16.87 8.61
C ASN A 64 -18.13 15.68 8.17
N GLY A 65 -17.35 15.09 9.08
CA GLY A 65 -16.57 13.90 8.78
C GLY A 65 -15.45 14.10 7.73
N VAL A 66 -15.00 15.33 7.52
CA VAL A 66 -13.93 15.71 6.58
C VAL A 66 -12.55 15.23 7.01
N SER A 67 -11.57 15.19 6.10
CA SER A 67 -10.21 14.77 6.42
C SER A 67 -9.12 15.53 5.67
N LEU A 68 -7.97 15.67 6.32
CA LEU A 68 -6.70 16.01 5.69
C LEU A 68 -5.76 14.82 5.85
N THR A 69 -5.33 14.21 4.74
CA THR A 69 -4.35 13.12 4.74
C THR A 69 -2.99 13.68 4.36
N ALA A 70 -1.94 13.37 5.13
CA ALA A 70 -0.57 13.76 4.83
C ALA A 70 0.27 12.56 4.36
N LEU A 71 1.07 12.76 3.33
CA LEU A 71 2.09 11.83 2.84
C LEU A 71 3.45 12.53 2.88
N PRO A 72 4.14 12.51 4.03
CA PRO A 72 5.51 13.02 4.11
C PRO A 72 6.50 12.07 3.42
N VAL A 73 7.44 12.65 2.68
CA VAL A 73 8.60 11.97 2.11
C VAL A 73 9.81 12.30 2.95
N ILE A 74 10.58 11.28 3.31
CA ILE A 74 11.85 11.40 4.04
C ILE A 74 12.88 10.63 3.24
N GLU A 75 13.95 11.31 2.83
CA GLU A 75 15.11 10.67 2.23
C GLU A 75 16.00 10.07 3.32
N THR A 76 16.38 8.80 3.16
CA THR A 76 17.36 8.12 4.01
C THR A 76 18.73 8.07 3.34
N GLN A 77 19.79 8.23 4.13
CA GLN A 77 21.16 8.11 3.63
C GLN A 77 21.58 6.65 3.67
N ALA A 78 21.93 6.08 2.51
CA ALA A 78 22.34 4.68 2.36
C ALA A 78 21.35 3.65 2.98
N GLY A 79 20.06 3.98 3.06
CA GLY A 79 19.05 3.11 3.66
C GLY A 79 19.05 3.08 5.20
N ASP A 80 19.82 3.96 5.86
CA ASP A 80 19.85 4.02 7.33
C ASP A 80 18.59 4.69 7.89
N VAL A 81 17.71 3.86 8.46
CA VAL A 81 16.49 4.28 9.16
C VAL A 81 16.74 4.70 10.61
N SER A 82 17.93 4.47 11.14
CA SER A 82 18.32 4.81 12.52
C SER A 82 18.92 6.21 12.66
N ALA A 83 19.16 6.89 11.53
CA ALA A 83 19.56 8.29 11.49
C ALA A 83 18.51 9.18 12.18
N TYR A 84 18.93 10.35 12.65
CA TYR A 84 18.11 11.17 13.55
C TYR A 84 16.77 11.60 12.94
N ILE A 85 16.76 12.08 11.70
CA ILE A 85 15.52 12.52 11.02
C ILE A 85 14.62 11.33 10.64
N PRO A 86 15.12 10.24 10.03
CA PRO A 86 14.31 9.05 9.80
C PRO A 86 13.73 8.42 11.08
N THR A 87 14.42 8.49 12.22
CA THR A 87 13.86 7.96 13.48
C THR A 87 12.61 8.74 13.92
N ASN A 88 12.41 9.97 13.43
CA ASN A 88 11.20 10.76 13.68
C ASN A 88 9.97 10.25 12.90
N ILE A 89 10.06 9.13 12.17
CA ILE A 89 8.90 8.42 11.61
C ILE A 89 7.87 8.06 12.70
N SER A 90 8.28 8.01 13.97
CA SER A 90 7.39 7.82 15.13
C SER A 90 6.20 8.79 15.23
N ILE A 91 6.26 9.92 14.52
CA ILE A 91 5.17 10.89 14.41
C ILE A 91 4.05 10.40 13.48
N THR A 92 4.39 9.59 12.47
CA THR A 92 3.42 9.15 11.44
C THR A 92 2.72 7.86 11.84
N ASP A 93 1.45 7.73 11.48
CA ASP A 93 0.66 6.51 11.72
C ASP A 93 1.15 5.29 10.91
N ARG A 94 1.89 5.53 9.83
CA ARG A 94 2.25 4.53 8.81
C ARG A 94 3.57 4.90 8.15
N GLN A 95 4.29 3.87 7.74
CA GLN A 95 5.51 4.03 6.96
C GLN A 95 5.50 3.08 5.75
N ILE A 96 5.92 3.61 4.61
CA ILE A 96 6.22 2.85 3.40
C ILE A 96 7.71 3.00 3.15
N PHE A 97 8.46 1.93 3.31
CA PHE A 97 9.90 1.92 3.12
C PHE A 97 10.25 1.44 1.72
N LEU A 98 11.00 2.26 0.98
CA LEU A 98 11.44 1.97 -0.37
C LEU A 98 12.93 1.62 -0.37
N GLU A 99 13.29 0.50 -0.99
CA GLU A 99 14.67 0.02 -1.05
C GLU A 99 15.23 -0.01 -2.46
N THR A 100 16.46 0.49 -2.61
CA THR A 100 17.18 0.49 -3.88
C THR A 100 17.48 -0.93 -4.36
N GLU A 101 17.78 -1.87 -3.46
CA GLU A 101 18.03 -3.27 -3.84
C GLU A 101 16.80 -3.94 -4.47
N LEU A 102 15.60 -3.69 -3.93
CA LEU A 102 14.35 -4.21 -4.49
C LEU A 102 14.07 -3.60 -5.87
N PHE A 103 14.33 -2.29 -6.01
CA PHE A 103 14.20 -1.59 -7.28
C PHE A 103 15.11 -2.21 -8.36
N TYR A 104 16.40 -2.44 -8.07
CA TYR A 104 17.33 -3.05 -9.01
C TYR A 104 17.04 -4.54 -9.30
N LYS A 105 16.33 -5.24 -8.40
CA LYS A 105 15.78 -6.58 -8.66
C LYS A 105 14.52 -6.58 -9.52
N GLY A 106 14.07 -5.40 -9.97
CA GLY A 106 12.88 -5.25 -10.82
C GLY A 106 11.57 -5.29 -10.05
N ILE A 107 11.59 -5.07 -8.73
CA ILE A 107 10.37 -4.89 -7.93
C ILE A 107 10.04 -3.40 -7.91
N CYS A 108 9.02 -3.01 -8.67
CA CYS A 108 8.52 -1.65 -8.76
C CYS A 108 7.00 -1.69 -8.55
N PRO A 109 6.43 -0.97 -7.56
CA PRO A 109 7.10 -0.13 -6.57
C PRO A 109 7.96 -0.92 -5.58
N ALA A 110 9.12 -0.36 -5.20
CA ALA A 110 10.17 -1.05 -4.45
C ALA A 110 9.92 -1.10 -2.93
N ILE A 111 8.72 -1.52 -2.54
CA ILE A 111 8.25 -1.49 -1.14
C ILE A 111 8.82 -2.68 -0.37
N ASN A 112 9.57 -2.42 0.69
CA ASN A 112 9.92 -3.45 1.66
C ASN A 112 8.70 -3.70 2.58
N VAL A 113 8.00 -4.81 2.37
CA VAL A 113 6.80 -5.19 3.11
C VAL A 113 7.08 -5.49 4.59
N GLY A 114 8.31 -5.91 4.93
CA GLY A 114 8.69 -6.23 6.32
C GLY A 114 8.96 -4.99 7.17
N LEU A 115 9.54 -3.95 6.58
CA LEU A 115 9.78 -2.67 7.25
C LEU A 115 8.60 -1.70 7.13
N SER A 116 7.73 -1.87 6.13
CA SER A 116 6.54 -1.03 5.95
C SER A 116 5.41 -1.45 6.89
N VAL A 117 4.84 -0.48 7.61
CA VAL A 117 3.83 -0.74 8.64
C VAL A 117 2.68 0.26 8.52
N SER A 118 1.48 -0.19 8.87
CA SER A 118 0.30 0.68 9.03
C SER A 118 -0.37 0.40 10.38
N CYS A 119 -0.34 1.37 11.29
CA CYS A 119 -0.95 1.23 12.63
C CYS A 119 -2.49 1.19 12.58
N VAL A 120 -3.10 1.67 11.49
CA VAL A 120 -4.56 1.62 11.28
C VAL A 120 -5.00 0.26 10.71
N GLY A 121 -4.11 -0.43 10.00
CA GLY A 121 -4.35 -1.77 9.46
C GLY A 121 -5.57 -1.84 8.53
N SER A 122 -6.40 -2.87 8.74
CA SER A 122 -7.57 -3.18 7.89
C SER A 122 -8.74 -2.21 8.05
N ALA A 123 -8.73 -1.33 9.06
CA ALA A 123 -9.80 -0.33 9.24
C ALA A 123 -9.83 0.71 8.11
N ALA A 124 -8.71 0.89 7.39
CA ALA A 124 -8.63 1.78 6.23
C ALA A 124 -8.95 1.09 4.90
N GLN A 125 -9.32 -0.20 4.91
CA GLN A 125 -9.60 -0.98 3.71
C GLN A 125 -11.10 -1.16 3.48
N THR A 126 -11.50 -1.31 2.22
CA THR A 126 -12.84 -1.81 1.89
C THR A 126 -13.01 -3.24 2.41
N ARG A 127 -14.24 -3.67 2.70
CA ARG A 127 -14.50 -5.03 3.18
C ARG A 127 -14.04 -6.09 2.19
N ALA A 128 -14.16 -5.82 0.88
CA ALA A 128 -13.69 -6.70 -0.18
C ALA A 128 -12.18 -6.98 -0.09
N MET A 129 -11.37 -5.94 0.12
CA MET A 129 -9.92 -6.09 0.27
C MET A 129 -9.56 -6.84 1.56
N LYS A 130 -10.30 -6.57 2.64
CA LYS A 130 -10.11 -7.24 3.94
C LYS A 130 -10.42 -8.74 3.87
N GLN A 131 -11.55 -9.11 3.25
CA GLN A 131 -11.99 -10.51 3.12
C GLN A 131 -10.93 -11.36 2.40
N ASN A 132 -10.35 -10.85 1.31
CA ASN A 132 -9.26 -11.54 0.60
C ASN A 132 -8.11 -11.92 1.54
N ARG A 133 -7.73 -11.04 2.46
CA ARG A 133 -6.62 -11.28 3.40
C ARG A 133 -6.99 -12.31 4.48
N GLU A 134 -8.19 -12.24 5.03
CA GLU A 134 -8.66 -13.17 6.07
C GLU A 134 -8.77 -14.60 5.53
N ASP A 135 -9.29 -14.75 4.33
CA ASP A 135 -9.36 -16.01 3.61
C ASP A 135 -7.99 -16.65 3.34
N ALA A 136 -6.99 -15.82 3.03
CA ALA A 136 -5.60 -16.26 2.85
C ALA A 136 -5.03 -16.88 4.13
N ALA A 137 -5.28 -16.22 5.25
CA ALA A 137 -4.77 -16.62 6.57
C ALA A 137 -5.46 -17.90 7.07
N LEU A 138 -6.77 -18.04 6.84
CA LEU A 138 -7.53 -19.25 7.20
C LEU A 138 -7.05 -20.49 6.43
N ALA A 139 -6.63 -20.33 5.17
CA ALA A 139 -6.12 -21.44 4.37
C ALA A 139 -4.76 -22.01 4.86
N GLN A 140 -4.02 -21.28 5.70
CA GLN A 140 -2.72 -21.72 6.24
C GLN A 140 -2.82 -22.69 7.42
N PHE A 141 -4.00 -22.86 8.04
CA PHE A 141 -4.17 -23.64 9.27
C PHE A 141 -4.42 -25.15 9.09
N ASN A 142 -4.45 -25.67 7.86
CA ASN A 142 -4.96 -27.02 7.57
C ASN A 142 -3.96 -28.00 6.92
N SER A 143 -2.65 -27.77 6.96
CA SER A 143 -1.68 -28.62 6.25
C SER A 143 -0.43 -28.99 7.06
N ASP A 144 0.09 -30.20 6.78
CA ASP A 144 1.39 -30.68 7.24
C ASP A 144 2.50 -29.67 6.89
N LEU A 145 3.30 -29.32 7.90
CA LEU A 145 4.21 -28.17 7.87
C LEU A 145 5.13 -28.09 6.64
N ASP A 146 5.60 -29.22 6.11
CA ASP A 146 6.61 -29.24 5.04
C ASP A 146 6.01 -28.89 3.66
N ALA A 147 4.92 -29.55 3.27
CA ALA A 147 4.19 -29.23 2.04
C ALA A 147 3.55 -27.83 2.12
N ALA A 148 3.06 -27.45 3.31
CA ALA A 148 2.52 -26.13 3.57
C ALA A 148 3.55 -25.03 3.31
N THR A 149 4.80 -25.23 3.79
CA THR A 149 5.88 -24.24 3.64
C THR A 149 6.28 -24.08 2.17
N GLN A 150 6.43 -25.18 1.43
CA GLN A 150 6.74 -25.11 0.00
C GLN A 150 5.66 -24.40 -0.82
N GLN A 151 4.38 -24.65 -0.48
CA GLN A 151 3.26 -23.96 -1.12
C GLN A 151 3.23 -22.47 -0.78
N LEU A 152 3.55 -22.10 0.47
CA LEU A 152 3.61 -20.72 0.93
C LEU A 152 4.74 -19.95 0.22
N LEU A 153 5.93 -20.55 0.11
CA LEU A 153 7.04 -19.98 -0.65
C LEU A 153 6.69 -19.82 -2.14
N SER A 154 6.10 -20.86 -2.74
CA SER A 154 5.68 -20.85 -4.14
C SER A 154 4.64 -19.76 -4.42
N ARG A 155 3.67 -19.58 -3.53
CA ARG A 155 2.66 -18.52 -3.65
C ARG A 155 3.29 -17.14 -3.39
N GLY A 156 4.20 -17.03 -2.42
CA GLY A 156 4.90 -15.80 -2.09
C GLY A 156 5.63 -15.19 -3.30
N VAL A 157 6.37 -16.01 -4.04
CA VAL A 157 7.06 -15.55 -5.27
C VAL A 157 6.07 -14.99 -6.30
N ARG A 158 4.92 -15.64 -6.48
CA ARG A 158 3.88 -15.19 -7.43
C ARG A 158 3.17 -13.93 -6.98
N LEU A 159 2.91 -13.80 -5.68
CA LEU A 159 2.34 -12.58 -5.11
C LEU A 159 3.30 -11.41 -5.26
N THR A 160 4.62 -11.62 -5.10
CA THR A 160 5.61 -10.58 -5.37
C THR A 160 5.56 -10.09 -6.82
N GLU A 161 5.41 -11.00 -7.80
CA GLU A 161 5.24 -10.62 -9.21
C GLU A 161 3.91 -9.90 -9.48
N LEU A 162 2.85 -10.30 -8.79
CA LEU A 162 1.49 -9.72 -8.90
C LEU A 162 1.38 -8.32 -8.30
N LEU A 163 2.27 -7.97 -7.37
CA LEU A 163 2.30 -6.65 -6.73
C LEU A 163 3.20 -5.65 -7.47
N LYS A 164 3.83 -6.07 -8.58
CA LYS A 164 4.58 -5.15 -9.45
C LYS A 164 3.61 -4.33 -10.29
N GLN A 165 3.85 -3.04 -10.35
CA GLN A 165 3.01 -2.09 -11.06
C GLN A 165 3.85 -1.04 -11.77
N ALA A 166 3.48 -0.75 -13.02
CA ALA A 166 4.12 0.30 -13.81
C ALA A 166 3.76 1.69 -13.28
N GLN A 167 4.69 2.64 -13.45
CA GLN A 167 4.45 4.04 -13.13
C GLN A 167 3.29 4.61 -13.95
N TYR A 168 2.52 5.54 -13.37
CA TYR A 168 1.38 6.22 -14.00
C TYR A 168 0.24 5.31 -14.45
N SER A 169 0.20 4.07 -13.96
CA SER A 169 -0.87 3.11 -14.27
C SER A 169 -1.65 2.74 -13.01
N PRO A 170 -2.30 3.70 -12.31
CA PRO A 170 -3.04 3.40 -11.09
C PRO A 170 -4.22 2.47 -11.39
N MET A 171 -4.48 1.54 -10.48
CA MET A 171 -5.54 0.55 -10.61
C MET A 171 -6.69 0.88 -9.64
N ALA A 172 -7.93 0.70 -10.07
CA ALA A 172 -9.10 0.92 -9.24
C ALA A 172 -9.16 -0.10 -8.08
N THR A 173 -9.98 0.16 -7.05
CA THR A 173 -10.04 -0.76 -5.89
C THR A 173 -10.64 -2.11 -6.27
N GLU A 174 -11.69 -2.10 -7.08
CA GLU A 174 -12.38 -3.29 -7.59
C GLU A 174 -11.48 -4.14 -8.49
N GLU A 175 -10.60 -3.51 -9.26
CA GLU A 175 -9.59 -4.15 -10.10
C GLU A 175 -8.52 -4.83 -9.24
N HIS A 176 -7.96 -4.11 -8.24
CA HIS A 176 -7.02 -4.70 -7.28
C HIS A 176 -7.62 -5.90 -6.57
N VAL A 177 -8.90 -5.82 -6.17
CA VAL A 177 -9.60 -6.93 -5.53
C VAL A 177 -9.64 -8.15 -6.43
N ALA A 178 -9.94 -7.99 -7.73
CA ALA A 178 -10.00 -9.11 -8.68
C ALA A 178 -8.61 -9.74 -8.93
N VAL A 179 -7.57 -8.92 -9.10
CA VAL A 179 -6.20 -9.38 -9.33
C VAL A 179 -5.66 -10.12 -8.09
N ILE A 180 -5.76 -9.50 -6.91
CA ILE A 180 -5.30 -10.10 -5.64
C ILE A 180 -6.08 -11.38 -5.32
N TYR A 181 -7.38 -11.42 -5.63
CA TYR A 181 -8.20 -12.61 -5.44
C TYR A 181 -7.63 -13.83 -6.20
N ALA A 182 -7.15 -13.62 -7.44
CA ALA A 182 -6.56 -14.70 -8.25
C ALA A 182 -5.31 -15.30 -7.59
N GLY A 183 -4.41 -14.46 -7.08
CA GLY A 183 -3.18 -14.89 -6.42
C GLY A 183 -3.42 -15.52 -5.05
N VAL A 184 -4.22 -14.87 -4.21
CA VAL A 184 -4.42 -15.28 -2.81
C VAL A 184 -5.15 -16.61 -2.67
N ARG A 185 -6.12 -16.88 -3.55
CA ARG A 185 -6.88 -18.14 -3.57
C ARG A 185 -6.12 -19.29 -4.25
N GLY A 186 -4.92 -19.03 -4.78
CA GLY A 186 -4.05 -20.05 -5.36
C GLY A 186 -4.38 -20.44 -6.80
N PHE A 187 -5.21 -19.67 -7.51
CA PHE A 187 -5.50 -19.96 -8.92
C PHE A 187 -4.26 -19.81 -9.82
N LEU A 188 -3.27 -19.06 -9.36
CA LEU A 188 -2.01 -18.83 -10.07
C LEU A 188 -0.89 -19.79 -9.64
N ASP A 189 -1.14 -20.71 -8.69
CA ASP A 189 -0.09 -21.56 -8.09
C ASP A 189 0.59 -22.48 -9.12
N LYS A 190 -0.11 -22.85 -10.21
CA LYS A 190 0.44 -23.68 -11.30
C LYS A 190 1.20 -22.88 -12.36
N LEU A 191 0.91 -21.58 -12.46
CA LEU A 191 1.52 -20.73 -13.46
C LEU A 191 2.98 -20.46 -13.09
N GLU A 192 3.86 -20.44 -14.08
CA GLU A 192 5.26 -20.06 -13.88
C GLU A 192 5.35 -18.59 -13.41
N PRO A 193 6.19 -18.25 -12.40
CA PRO A 193 6.29 -16.89 -11.88
C PRO A 193 6.57 -15.82 -12.95
N SER A 194 7.40 -16.14 -13.95
CA SER A 194 7.75 -15.25 -15.07
C SER A 194 6.55 -14.85 -15.94
N LYS A 195 5.45 -15.60 -15.88
CA LYS A 195 4.22 -15.36 -16.65
C LYS A 195 3.17 -14.56 -15.88
N ILE A 196 3.38 -14.29 -14.59
CA ILE A 196 2.38 -13.60 -13.75
C ILE A 196 2.08 -12.19 -14.26
N SER A 197 3.09 -11.40 -14.59
CA SER A 197 2.86 -10.06 -15.14
C SER A 197 2.18 -10.09 -16.51
N LYS A 198 2.42 -11.14 -17.33
CA LYS A 198 1.70 -11.32 -18.60
C LYS A 198 0.25 -11.71 -18.37
N PHE A 199 0.00 -12.58 -17.39
CA PHE A 199 -1.34 -12.95 -16.96
C PHE A 199 -2.11 -11.72 -16.51
N GLU A 200 -1.55 -10.89 -15.61
CA GLU A 200 -2.23 -9.69 -15.10
C GLU A 200 -2.58 -8.71 -16.22
N ASN A 201 -1.63 -8.42 -17.12
CA ASN A 201 -1.83 -7.53 -18.26
C ASN A 201 -2.87 -8.05 -19.27
N ALA A 202 -3.15 -9.35 -19.30
CA ALA A 202 -4.18 -9.94 -20.15
C ALA A 202 -5.53 -10.09 -19.42
N PHE A 203 -5.47 -10.46 -18.13
CA PHE A 203 -6.62 -10.70 -17.27
C PHE A 203 -7.35 -9.40 -16.95
N LEU A 204 -6.62 -8.34 -16.60
CA LEU A 204 -7.22 -7.07 -16.19
C LEU A 204 -8.07 -6.45 -17.32
N PRO A 205 -7.59 -6.30 -18.57
CA PRO A 205 -8.44 -5.84 -19.67
C PRO A 205 -9.63 -6.76 -19.97
N HIS A 206 -9.47 -8.08 -19.79
CA HIS A 206 -10.56 -9.03 -19.97
C HIS A 206 -11.68 -8.82 -18.94
N VAL A 207 -11.34 -8.65 -17.66
CA VAL A 207 -12.32 -8.37 -16.60
C VAL A 207 -12.98 -7.02 -16.80
N ILE A 208 -12.22 -5.99 -17.18
CA ILE A 208 -12.76 -4.64 -17.44
C ILE A 208 -13.72 -4.66 -18.65
N SER A 209 -13.36 -5.33 -19.74
CA SER A 209 -14.17 -5.33 -20.96
C SER A 209 -15.40 -6.24 -20.88
N GLN A 210 -15.28 -7.42 -20.27
CA GLN A 210 -16.33 -8.45 -20.31
C GLN A 210 -17.14 -8.54 -19.01
N HIS A 211 -16.58 -8.08 -17.89
CA HIS A 211 -17.15 -8.28 -16.55
C HIS A 211 -17.31 -6.96 -15.77
N GLN A 212 -17.51 -5.84 -16.46
CA GLN A 212 -17.69 -4.51 -15.86
C GLN A 212 -18.84 -4.47 -14.84
N ALA A 213 -19.92 -5.22 -15.06
CA ALA A 213 -21.04 -5.31 -14.12
C ALA A 213 -20.62 -5.95 -12.78
N LEU A 214 -19.69 -6.91 -12.81
CA LEU A 214 -19.15 -7.54 -11.61
C LEU A 214 -18.24 -6.57 -10.84
N LEU A 215 -17.37 -5.85 -11.54
CA LEU A 215 -16.53 -4.80 -10.95
C LEU A 215 -17.39 -3.69 -10.33
N GLY A 216 -18.46 -3.27 -11.01
CA GLY A 216 -19.43 -2.30 -10.51
C GLY A 216 -20.13 -2.76 -9.22
N LYS A 217 -20.51 -4.04 -9.13
CA LYS A 217 -21.05 -4.62 -7.89
C LYS A 217 -20.02 -4.56 -6.75
N ILE A 218 -18.77 -4.96 -7.00
CA ILE A 218 -17.70 -4.91 -5.97
C ILE A 218 -17.48 -3.49 -5.47
N ARG A 219 -17.43 -2.52 -6.38
CA ARG A 219 -17.24 -1.10 -6.06
C ARG A 219 -18.40 -0.55 -5.21
N THR A 220 -19.64 -0.88 -5.57
CA THR A 220 -20.84 -0.35 -4.90
C THR A 220 -21.08 -1.01 -3.54
N ASP A 221 -20.95 -2.33 -3.47
CA ASP A 221 -21.21 -3.08 -2.24
C ASP A 221 -20.03 -3.02 -1.27
N GLY A 222 -18.83 -2.74 -1.79
CA GLY A 222 -17.58 -2.70 -1.04
C GLY A 222 -17.16 -4.04 -0.43
N LYS A 223 -17.79 -5.16 -0.83
CA LYS A 223 -17.59 -6.53 -0.33
C LYS A 223 -17.64 -7.55 -1.46
N ILE A 224 -17.06 -8.73 -1.24
CA ILE A 224 -17.23 -9.88 -2.13
C ILE A 224 -18.37 -10.74 -1.56
N SER A 225 -19.53 -10.70 -2.21
CA SER A 225 -20.66 -11.59 -1.87
C SER A 225 -20.42 -13.02 -2.37
N GLU A 226 -21.20 -13.99 -1.91
CA GLU A 226 -21.12 -15.36 -2.43
C GLU A 226 -21.39 -15.44 -3.94
N GLU A 227 -22.34 -14.66 -4.45
CA GLU A 227 -22.61 -14.55 -5.90
C GLU A 227 -21.39 -14.01 -6.66
N THR A 228 -20.79 -12.93 -6.15
CA THR A 228 -19.61 -12.30 -6.74
C THR A 228 -18.40 -13.24 -6.67
N ASN A 229 -18.24 -13.97 -5.57
CA ASN A 229 -17.17 -14.94 -5.36
C ASN A 229 -17.27 -16.10 -6.36
N ALA A 230 -18.46 -16.67 -6.54
CA ALA A 230 -18.69 -17.75 -7.50
C ALA A 230 -18.35 -17.32 -8.92
N LYS A 231 -18.78 -16.12 -9.32
CA LYS A 231 -18.48 -15.54 -10.63
C LYS A 231 -16.98 -15.25 -10.82
N LEU A 232 -16.34 -14.62 -9.83
CA LEU A 232 -14.89 -14.37 -9.87
C LEU A 232 -14.10 -15.67 -10.02
N LYS A 233 -14.47 -16.71 -9.25
CA LYS A 233 -13.86 -18.03 -9.34
C LYS A 233 -13.98 -18.58 -10.76
N GLU A 234 -15.18 -18.59 -11.33
CA GLU A 234 -15.43 -19.08 -12.69
C GLU A 234 -14.58 -18.35 -13.73
N ILE A 235 -14.58 -17.01 -13.69
CA ILE A 235 -13.82 -16.16 -14.63
C ILE A 235 -12.33 -16.46 -14.51
N VAL A 236 -11.77 -16.46 -13.30
CA VAL A 236 -10.34 -16.71 -13.09
C VAL A 236 -9.96 -18.12 -13.55
N THR A 237 -10.75 -19.14 -13.20
CA THR A 237 -10.43 -20.52 -13.61
C THR A 237 -10.47 -20.72 -15.11
N ASN A 238 -11.49 -20.16 -15.78
CA ASN A 238 -11.63 -20.29 -17.23
C ASN A 238 -10.53 -19.51 -17.96
N PHE A 239 -10.19 -18.32 -17.47
CA PHE A 239 -9.14 -17.50 -18.04
C PHE A 239 -7.75 -18.14 -17.88
N VAL A 240 -7.42 -18.66 -16.68
CA VAL A 240 -6.14 -19.36 -16.44
C VAL A 240 -6.04 -20.59 -17.34
N ALA A 241 -7.09 -21.39 -17.47
CA ALA A 241 -7.09 -22.56 -18.34
C ALA A 241 -6.87 -22.20 -19.82
N GLY A 242 -7.48 -21.10 -20.29
CA GLY A 242 -7.27 -20.58 -21.66
C GLY A 242 -5.93 -19.88 -21.88
N PHE A 243 -5.26 -19.44 -20.81
CA PHE A 243 -3.95 -18.78 -20.87
C PHE A 243 -2.79 -19.80 -20.88
N GLU A 244 -2.99 -20.98 -20.30
CA GLU A 244 -2.02 -22.10 -20.35
C GLU A 244 -2.16 -22.98 -21.60
N ALA A 245 -3.27 -22.87 -22.34
CA ALA A 245 -3.53 -23.56 -23.61
C ALA A 245 -2.85 -22.85 -24.80
#